data_AF-A0A2E0RMM5-F1
#
_entry.id   AF-A0A2E0RMM5-F1
#
_cell.length_a   1.000
_cell.length_b   1.000
_cell.length_c   1.000
_cell.angle_alpha   90.00
_cell.angle_beta   90.00
_cell.angle_gamma   90.00
#
_symmetry.space_group_name_H-M   'P 1'
#
loop_
_entity.id
_entity.type
_entity.pdbx_description
1 polymer ?
#
loop_
_entity_poly.entity_id
_entity_poly.type
_entity_poly.pdbx_seq_one_letter_code
_entity_poly.pdbx_strand_id
1 'polypeptide(L)'
;ATARDEIEPLRSREIDGPDDPYLTVLVLARVITDLGTLDQIDTDHVERLFAADLAFLQDLYGIINFGDPADVAALQASVLPEPASEPASAAEAEPVPADVSNGADTPTEASESPDPDDRPTARSRARIEEVPRTSTS
;
A
#
# COMPACT_ATOMS: atom_id res chain seq x y z
N ALA A 1 -16.94 2.60 -7.22
CA ALA A 1 -17.78 3.65 -6.61
C ALA A 1 -16.89 4.85 -6.34
N THR A 2 -17.44 6.06 -6.49
CA THR A 2 -16.82 7.31 -6.04
C THR A 2 -17.25 7.61 -4.61
N ALA A 3 -16.51 8.47 -3.91
CA ALA A 3 -16.89 8.97 -2.58
C ALA A 3 -18.34 9.47 -2.55
N ARG A 4 -18.75 10.24 -3.57
CA ARG A 4 -20.12 10.74 -3.71
C ARG A 4 -21.16 9.64 -3.68
N ASP A 5 -20.91 8.52 -4.34
CA ASP A 5 -21.89 7.42 -4.41
C ASP A 5 -22.16 6.83 -3.01
N GLU A 6 -21.19 6.92 -2.08
CA GLU A 6 -21.32 6.47 -0.69
C GLU A 6 -22.01 7.51 0.21
N ILE A 7 -21.85 8.80 -0.09
CA ILE A 7 -22.27 9.91 0.80
C ILE A 7 -23.57 10.60 0.32
N GLU A 8 -24.01 10.38 -0.92
CA GLU A 8 -25.25 10.95 -1.48
C GLU A 8 -26.48 10.78 -0.55
N PRO A 9 -26.67 9.65 0.17
CA PRO A 9 -27.78 9.52 1.12
C PRO A 9 -27.73 10.49 2.31
N LEU A 10 -26.54 11.02 2.64
CA LEU A 10 -26.27 11.80 3.86
C LEU A 10 -26.09 13.30 3.57
N ARG A 11 -25.83 13.69 2.31
CA ARG A 11 -25.61 15.08 1.88
C ARG A 11 -26.73 16.07 2.27
N SER A 12 -27.98 15.61 2.41
CA SER A 12 -29.12 16.47 2.71
C SER A 12 -29.33 16.72 4.21
N ARG A 13 -28.57 16.07 5.08
CA ARG A 13 -28.69 16.23 6.53
C ARG A 13 -27.63 17.21 6.99
N GLU A 14 -28.02 18.18 7.82
CA GLU A 14 -27.05 18.98 8.55
C GLU A 14 -26.11 18.04 9.32
N ILE A 15 -24.83 18.40 9.44
CA ILE A 15 -23.83 17.55 10.09
C ILE A 15 -24.33 17.18 11.48
N ASP A 16 -24.71 15.91 11.65
CA ASP A 16 -25.42 15.47 12.85
C ASP A 16 -24.50 15.33 14.07
N GLY A 17 -23.18 15.37 13.85
CA GLY A 17 -22.19 15.24 14.91
C GLY A 17 -20.78 14.94 14.40
N PRO A 18 -19.86 14.61 15.32
CA PRO A 18 -18.46 14.31 15.00
C PRO A 18 -18.26 13.03 14.18
N ASP A 19 -19.25 12.13 14.18
CA ASP A 19 -19.19 10.83 13.47
C ASP A 19 -19.80 10.90 12.05
N ASP A 20 -20.18 12.10 11.58
CA ASP A 20 -20.76 12.29 10.25
C ASP A 20 -19.70 12.08 9.15
N PRO A 21 -19.91 11.17 8.19
CA PRO A 21 -18.93 10.92 7.13
C PRO A 21 -18.71 12.13 6.21
N TYR A 22 -19.66 13.07 6.13
CA TYR A 22 -19.51 14.31 5.39
C TYR A 22 -18.50 15.26 6.06
N LEU A 23 -18.36 15.20 7.39
CA LEU A 23 -17.39 16.01 8.12
C LEU A 23 -15.97 15.74 7.62
N THR A 24 -15.64 14.49 7.34
CA THR A 24 -14.33 14.10 6.85
C THR A 24 -14.03 14.70 5.47
N VAL A 25 -15.03 14.77 4.57
CA VAL A 25 -14.89 15.45 3.28
C VAL A 25 -14.58 16.93 3.46
N LEU A 26 -15.30 17.60 4.36
CA LEU A 26 -15.07 19.03 4.67
C LEU A 26 -13.70 19.30 5.26
N VAL A 27 -13.20 18.40 6.08
CA VAL A 27 -11.86 18.50 6.67
C VAL A 27 -10.80 18.31 5.58
N LEU A 28 -10.91 17.23 4.79
CA LEU A 28 -9.98 16.94 3.69
C LEU A 28 -9.90 18.09 2.69
N ALA A 29 -11.04 18.65 2.26
CA ALA A 29 -11.07 19.79 1.36
C ALA A 29 -10.36 21.05 1.91
N ARG A 30 -10.20 21.17 3.23
CA ARG A 30 -9.51 22.30 3.88
C ARG A 30 -8.02 22.06 4.13
N VAL A 31 -7.63 20.81 4.38
CA VAL A 31 -6.25 20.49 4.81
C VAL A 31 -5.36 20.05 3.66
N ILE A 32 -5.92 19.53 2.56
CA ILE A 32 -5.14 19.18 1.38
C ILE A 32 -4.73 20.49 0.69
N THR A 33 -3.42 20.76 0.67
CA THR A 33 -2.88 22.00 0.08
C THR A 33 -2.55 21.87 -1.39
N ASP A 34 -2.26 20.65 -1.86
CA ASP A 34 -1.91 20.34 -3.24
C ASP A 34 -2.39 18.92 -3.57
N LEU A 35 -2.94 18.74 -4.78
CA LEU A 35 -3.39 17.45 -5.27
C LEU A 35 -3.14 17.35 -6.78
N GLY A 36 -1.91 17.00 -7.14
CA GLY A 36 -1.52 16.72 -8.52
C GLY A 36 -1.44 18.02 -9.34
N THR A 37 -2.36 18.17 -10.29
CA THR A 37 -2.41 19.35 -11.18
C THR A 37 -3.63 20.23 -10.91
N LEU A 38 -4.32 20.01 -9.79
CA LEU A 38 -5.49 20.81 -9.44
C LEU A 38 -5.04 22.16 -8.87
N ASP A 39 -5.50 23.26 -9.49
CA ASP A 39 -5.20 24.62 -9.04
C ASP A 39 -5.85 24.94 -7.68
N GLN A 40 -7.00 24.33 -7.40
CA GLN A 40 -7.80 24.57 -6.20
C GLN A 40 -8.50 23.27 -5.80
N ILE A 41 -8.62 23.04 -4.50
CA ILE A 41 -9.26 21.84 -3.95
C ILE A 41 -10.49 22.29 -3.16
N ASP A 42 -11.63 21.73 -3.51
CA ASP A 42 -12.90 21.95 -2.82
C ASP A 42 -13.57 20.60 -2.51
N THR A 43 -14.69 20.65 -1.81
CA THR A 43 -15.49 19.46 -1.46
C THR A 43 -15.92 18.66 -2.68
N ASP A 44 -16.22 19.35 -3.78
CA ASP A 44 -16.68 18.79 -5.03
C ASP A 44 -15.58 17.88 -5.65
N HIS A 45 -14.31 18.26 -5.52
CA HIS A 45 -13.19 17.41 -5.94
C HIS A 45 -13.05 16.18 -5.04
N VAL A 46 -13.10 16.36 -3.71
CA VAL A 46 -12.96 15.27 -2.73
C VAL A 46 -14.09 14.25 -2.87
N GLU A 47 -15.32 14.70 -3.11
CA GLU A 47 -16.48 13.84 -3.35
C GLU A 47 -16.37 13.03 -4.65
N ARG A 48 -15.58 13.49 -5.63
CA ARG A 48 -15.39 12.77 -6.89
C ARG A 48 -14.21 11.80 -6.87
N LEU A 49 -13.45 11.74 -5.78
CA LEU A 49 -12.38 10.75 -5.61
C LEU A 49 -12.95 9.33 -5.66
N PHE A 50 -12.13 8.37 -6.10
CA PHE A 50 -12.48 6.97 -5.95
C PHE A 50 -12.61 6.64 -4.46
N ALA A 51 -13.52 5.73 -4.11
CA ALA A 51 -13.75 5.37 -2.70
C ALA A 51 -12.47 4.89 -2.00
N ALA A 52 -11.59 4.19 -2.72
CA ALA A 52 -10.28 3.75 -2.21
C ALA A 52 -9.35 4.92 -1.91
N ASP A 53 -9.28 5.92 -2.80
CA ASP A 53 -8.45 7.11 -2.60
C ASP A 53 -8.98 7.94 -1.43
N LEU A 54 -10.30 8.08 -1.32
CA LEU A 54 -10.91 8.74 -0.17
C LEU A 54 -10.52 8.02 1.12
N ALA A 55 -10.73 6.70 1.20
CA ALA A 55 -10.39 5.91 2.39
C ALA A 55 -8.91 6.06 2.78
N PHE A 56 -8.00 6.03 1.81
CA PHE A 56 -6.59 6.29 2.05
C PHE A 56 -6.33 7.67 2.66
N LEU A 57 -6.96 8.73 2.13
CA LEU A 57 -6.81 10.08 2.67
C LEU A 57 -7.43 10.23 4.07
N GLN A 58 -8.51 9.50 4.35
CA GLN A 58 -9.13 9.46 5.68
C GLN A 58 -8.18 8.83 6.70
N ASP A 59 -7.61 7.68 6.37
CA ASP A 59 -6.64 6.99 7.21
C ASP A 59 -5.37 7.84 7.41
N LEU A 60 -4.86 8.44 6.33
CA LEU A 60 -3.69 9.31 6.40
C LEU A 60 -3.92 10.52 7.29
N TYR A 61 -5.06 11.20 7.17
CA TYR A 61 -5.44 12.29 8.06
C TYR A 61 -5.52 11.82 9.51
N GLY A 62 -6.14 10.67 9.76
CA GLY A 62 -6.25 10.07 11.09
C GLY A 62 -4.88 9.80 11.71
N ILE A 63 -3.99 9.15 10.96
CA ILE A 63 -2.63 8.83 11.43
C ILE A 63 -1.82 10.09 11.71
N ILE A 64 -1.85 11.08 10.83
CA ILE A 64 -1.08 12.33 11.02
C ILE A 64 -1.53 13.07 12.28
N ASN A 65 -2.83 13.08 12.58
CA ASN A 65 -3.37 13.85 13.70
C ASN A 65 -3.44 13.06 15.01
N PHE A 66 -3.53 11.73 14.95
CA PHE A 66 -3.83 10.90 16.12
C PHE A 66 -2.98 9.62 16.23
N GLY A 67 -2.22 9.25 15.20
CA GLY A 67 -1.41 8.02 15.13
C GLY A 67 0.09 8.24 15.35
N ASP A 68 0.88 7.18 15.13
CA ASP A 68 2.34 7.20 15.21
C ASP A 68 2.99 7.30 13.80
N PRO A 69 4.18 7.93 13.65
CA PRO A 69 4.89 7.95 12.37
C PRO A 69 5.10 6.57 11.72
N ALA A 70 5.19 5.48 12.49
CA ALA A 70 5.29 4.13 11.94
C ALA A 70 4.03 3.70 11.15
N ASP A 71 2.86 4.21 11.54
CA ASP A 71 1.59 3.87 10.89
C ASP A 71 1.49 4.49 9.49
N VAL A 72 2.14 5.64 9.27
CA VAL A 72 2.18 6.31 7.94
C VAL A 72 2.89 5.41 6.94
N ALA A 73 4.04 4.86 7.31
CA ALA A 73 4.83 3.99 6.44
C ALA A 73 4.08 2.70 6.10
N ALA A 74 3.38 2.12 7.09
CA ALA A 74 2.55 0.94 6.88
C ALA A 74 1.37 1.21 5.93
N LEU A 75 0.70 2.35 6.08
CA LEU A 75 -0.38 2.76 5.18
C LEU A 75 0.13 2.96 3.74
N GLN A 76 1.26 3.65 3.57
CA GLN A 76 1.88 3.86 2.26
C GLN A 76 2.26 2.54 1.57
N ALA A 77 2.85 1.60 2.30
CA ALA A 77 3.23 0.29 1.78
C ALA A 77 2.03 -0.57 1.35
N SER A 78 0.86 -0.34 1.95
CA SER A 78 -0.36 -1.06 1.58
C SER A 78 -0.97 -0.61 0.24
N VAL A 79 -0.69 0.63 -0.17
CA VAL A 79 -1.29 1.27 -1.36
C VAL A 79 -0.32 1.37 -2.52
N LEU A 80 0.95 1.66 -2.25
CA LEU A 80 1.98 1.74 -3.28
C LEU A 80 2.64 0.37 -3.46
N PRO A 81 2.80 -0.12 -4.70
CA PRO A 81 3.67 -1.27 -4.92
C PRO A 81 5.09 -0.90 -4.47
N GLU A 82 5.76 -1.82 -3.77
CA GLU A 82 7.20 -1.73 -3.48
C GLU A 82 7.91 -1.27 -4.76
N PRO A 83 8.81 -0.27 -4.69
CA PRO A 83 9.50 0.21 -5.88
C PRO A 83 10.16 -1.00 -6.53
N ALA A 84 9.70 -1.37 -7.73
CA ALA A 84 10.32 -2.43 -8.50
C ALA A 84 11.81 -2.12 -8.52
N SER A 85 12.62 -3.02 -7.96
CA SER A 85 14.07 -2.82 -7.90
C SER A 85 14.57 -2.57 -9.31
N GLU A 86 14.78 -1.30 -9.66
CA GLU A 86 15.36 -0.94 -10.94
C GLU A 86 16.75 -1.60 -10.96
N PRO A 87 17.07 -2.46 -11.95
CA PRO A 87 18.41 -3.01 -12.02
C PRO A 87 19.34 -1.82 -12.22
N ALA A 88 20.19 -1.58 -11.23
CA ALA A 88 21.20 -0.55 -11.25
C ALA A 88 21.90 -0.55 -12.61
N SER A 89 21.83 0.59 -13.30
CA SER A 89 22.51 0.87 -14.55
C SER A 89 24.02 0.69 -14.37
N ALA A 90 24.52 -0.54 -14.56
CA ALA A 90 25.93 -0.86 -14.63
C ALA A 90 26.35 -0.84 -16.10
N ALA A 91 26.61 0.36 -16.61
CA ALA A 91 27.27 0.58 -17.90
C ALA A 91 28.19 1.81 -17.82
N GLU A 92 29.12 1.81 -16.86
CA GLU A 92 30.39 2.51 -17.03
C GLU A 92 31.38 1.52 -17.62
N ALA A 93 31.63 1.67 -18.92
CA ALA A 93 32.63 0.91 -19.66
C ALA A 93 34.01 1.52 -19.43
N GLU A 94 34.85 0.84 -18.66
CA GLU A 94 36.30 1.10 -18.59
C GLU A 94 37.02 0.28 -19.70
N PRO A 95 37.94 0.88 -20.49
CA PRO A 95 38.64 0.17 -21.55
C PRO A 95 39.83 -0.64 -21.01
N VAL A 96 40.01 -1.82 -21.62
CA VAL A 96 41.10 -2.79 -21.40
C VAL A 96 42.51 -2.21 -21.57
N PRO A 97 43.52 -2.89 -21.00
CA PRO A 97 44.48 -3.48 -21.94
C PRO A 97 44.81 -4.95 -21.65
N ALA A 98 45.07 -5.66 -22.74
CA ALA A 98 45.46 -7.07 -22.80
C ALA A 98 46.91 -7.30 -22.36
N ASP A 99 47.17 -8.43 -21.70
CA ASP A 99 48.45 -9.13 -21.76
C ASP A 99 48.28 -10.65 -21.56
N VAL A 100 49.23 -11.41 -22.10
CA VAL A 100 49.07 -12.69 -22.80
C VAL A 100 49.44 -13.95 -21.98
N SER A 101 48.67 -15.02 -22.24
CA SER A 101 49.05 -16.44 -22.43
C SER A 101 49.94 -17.21 -21.42
N ASN A 102 49.34 -18.24 -20.79
CA ASN A 102 49.62 -19.70 -20.95
C ASN A 102 48.90 -20.44 -19.80
N GLY A 103 48.32 -21.64 -19.91
CA GLY A 103 48.45 -22.73 -20.86
C GLY A 103 48.45 -24.04 -20.07
N ALA A 104 47.50 -24.94 -20.41
CA ALA A 104 47.43 -26.38 -20.13
C ALA A 104 46.58 -26.95 -18.97
N ASP A 105 45.80 -27.95 -19.39
CA ASP A 105 45.34 -29.19 -18.72
C ASP A 105 43.97 -29.24 -17.98
N THR A 106 42.97 -29.70 -18.74
CA THR A 106 41.75 -30.46 -18.36
C THR A 106 42.17 -31.89 -17.92
N PRO A 107 41.37 -32.76 -17.21
CA PRO A 107 39.92 -32.82 -17.29
C PRO A 107 39.09 -33.29 -16.06
N THR A 108 37.78 -33.03 -16.17
CA THR A 108 36.62 -33.91 -15.87
C THR A 108 36.57 -34.72 -14.57
N GLU A 109 35.53 -34.45 -13.77
CA GLU A 109 34.68 -35.38 -13.00
C GLU A 109 33.62 -34.50 -12.29
N ALA A 110 32.36 -34.84 -12.06
CA ALA A 110 31.40 -35.80 -12.59
C ALA A 110 30.03 -35.26 -12.14
N SER A 111 29.00 -35.53 -12.93
CA SER A 111 27.60 -35.26 -12.62
C SER A 111 27.17 -35.92 -11.31
N GLU A 112 26.38 -35.22 -10.47
CA GLU A 112 25.22 -35.86 -9.84
C GLU A 112 24.18 -34.83 -9.36
N SER A 113 22.96 -34.98 -9.86
CA SER A 113 21.74 -34.38 -9.33
C SER A 113 20.92 -35.50 -8.67
N PRO A 114 20.22 -35.23 -7.57
CA PRO A 114 18.89 -35.82 -7.37
C PRO A 114 17.89 -34.70 -7.02
N ASP A 115 16.89 -34.48 -7.87
CA ASP A 115 15.52 -35.04 -7.82
C ASP A 115 14.59 -34.19 -6.91
N PRO A 116 13.47 -33.62 -7.41
CA PRO A 116 12.70 -32.62 -6.70
C PRO A 116 11.44 -33.25 -6.09
N ASP A 117 11.44 -33.51 -4.78
CA ASP A 117 10.19 -33.74 -4.07
C ASP A 117 10.36 -33.54 -2.56
N ASP A 118 10.02 -32.34 -2.08
CA ASP A 118 9.43 -32.21 -0.75
C ASP A 118 8.57 -30.93 -0.64
N ARG A 119 7.25 -31.09 -0.86
CA ARG A 119 6.24 -30.10 -0.50
C ARG A 119 5.55 -30.54 0.81
N PRO A 120 5.82 -29.89 1.95
CA PRO A 120 4.93 -30.00 3.10
C PRO A 120 3.84 -28.92 3.05
N THR A 121 2.70 -29.34 2.51
CA THR A 121 1.31 -29.10 2.94
C THR A 121 0.97 -27.90 3.85
N ALA A 122 0.04 -27.08 3.35
CA ALA A 122 -0.68 -26.04 4.08
C ALA A 122 -1.29 -26.55 5.39
N ARG A 123 -0.94 -25.93 6.52
CA ARG A 123 -1.59 -26.17 7.81
C ARG A 123 -2.69 -25.13 8.07
N SER A 124 -3.90 -25.58 7.74
CA SER A 124 -5.18 -25.40 8.44
C SER A 124 -5.37 -24.16 9.32
N ARG A 125 -6.30 -23.30 8.89
CA ARG A 125 -6.91 -22.21 9.66
C ARG A 125 -7.58 -22.75 10.93
N ALA A 126 -7.15 -22.29 12.10
CA ALA A 126 -7.87 -22.51 13.35
C ALA A 126 -9.14 -21.64 13.40
N ARG A 127 -10.23 -22.28 13.85
CA ARG A 127 -11.62 -21.86 13.77
C ARG A 127 -12.15 -21.68 15.21
N ILE A 128 -12.74 -20.50 15.47
CA ILE A 128 -13.84 -20.16 16.42
C ILE A 128 -13.57 -20.23 17.94
N GLU A 129 -13.89 -19.13 18.66
CA GLU A 129 -14.93 -19.13 19.73
C GLU A 129 -15.36 -17.69 20.10
N GLU A 130 -16.64 -17.35 19.91
CA GLU A 130 -17.27 -16.10 20.33
C GLU A 130 -18.07 -16.37 21.61
N VAL A 131 -17.84 -15.57 22.66
CA VAL A 131 -18.51 -15.73 23.97
C VAL A 131 -19.62 -14.69 24.11
N PRO A 132 -20.92 -15.07 24.19
CA PRO A 132 -21.99 -14.12 24.45
C PRO A 132 -22.16 -13.90 25.96
N ARG A 133 -22.32 -12.64 26.39
CA ARG A 133 -22.72 -12.30 27.77
C ARG A 133 -23.81 -11.22 27.76
N THR A 134 -25.04 -11.73 27.65
CA THR A 134 -26.24 -11.39 28.44
C THR A 134 -26.52 -9.94 28.84
N SER A 135 -27.60 -9.37 28.26
CA SER A 135 -28.35 -8.22 28.77
C SER A 135 -28.78 -8.43 30.24
N THR A 136 -28.61 -7.42 31.07
CA THR A 136 -29.27 -7.34 32.38
C THR A 136 -30.23 -6.15 32.37
N SER A 137 -31.41 -6.43 32.94
CA SER A 137 -32.65 -5.66 32.98
C SER A 137 -32.59 -4.37 33.78
#